data_AF-A0A0F8Z081-F1
#
_entry.id   AF-A0A0F8Z081-F1
#
_cell.length_a   1.000
_cell.length_b   1.000
_cell.length_c   1.000
_cell.angle_alpha   90.00
_cell.angle_beta   90.00
_cell.angle_gamma   90.00
#
_symmetry.space_group_name_H-M   'P 1'
#
loop_
_entity.id
_entity.type
_entity.pdbx_description
1 polymer ?
#
loop_
_entity_poly.entity_id
_entity_poly.type
_entity_poly.pdbx_seq_one_letter_code
_entity_poly.pdbx_strand_id
1 'polypeptide(L)'
;MRYRINKKQYTKVTRTEKEANRRMDLIEERKALVQDRKRPIPEEVDVGEWFFTNGQAGFPVEQSEKAVGDIAGLIADYLGSRCLDIEAGQLSHLSYRSDRSQLAAFQKFCEKMRSTDLAMAVGADNLDAYRTQVMGRLAKRKIAAVSARHALGTVKALLRWAYRKEILDSLPRVIDKYASIVLPAPRPQFFRVDEVKLRWPRFHGHFNCLVSRLR
;
A
#
# COMPACT_ATOMS: atom_id res chain seq x y z
N MET A 1 38.11 5.47 -52.15
CA MET A 1 37.59 4.88 -50.89
C MET A 1 36.07 4.87 -50.94
N ARG A 2 35.43 3.68 -50.94
CA ARG A 2 33.97 3.53 -50.95
C ARG A 2 33.51 3.00 -49.59
N TYR A 3 32.76 3.79 -48.84
CA TYR A 3 32.21 3.38 -47.54
C TYR A 3 31.06 2.39 -47.73
N ARG A 4 31.21 1.20 -47.14
CA ARG A 4 30.22 0.11 -47.19
C ARG A 4 29.26 0.27 -46.00
N ILE A 5 28.14 0.95 -46.21
CA ILE A 5 27.13 1.17 -45.17
C ILE A 5 26.47 -0.16 -44.79
N ASN A 6 26.43 -0.43 -43.49
CA ASN A 6 26.02 -1.70 -42.91
C ASN A 6 24.48 -1.84 -42.92
N LYS A 7 23.94 -2.56 -43.91
CA LYS A 7 22.49 -2.76 -44.15
C LYS A 7 21.70 -3.30 -42.93
N LYS A 8 22.36 -3.90 -41.93
CA LYS A 8 21.70 -4.43 -40.72
C LYS A 8 21.26 -3.36 -39.72
N GLN A 9 21.84 -2.16 -39.75
CA GLN A 9 21.44 -1.08 -38.83
C GLN A 9 20.18 -0.34 -39.30
N TYR A 10 19.96 -0.23 -40.61
CA TYR A 10 18.79 0.45 -41.17
C TYR A 10 17.45 -0.29 -40.93
N THR A 11 17.47 -1.62 -40.84
CA THR A 11 16.24 -2.42 -40.65
C THR A 11 15.74 -2.44 -39.20
N LYS A 12 16.59 -2.14 -38.21
CA LYS A 12 16.16 -2.01 -36.81
C LYS A 12 15.43 -0.69 -36.54
N VAL A 13 15.91 0.40 -37.14
CA VAL A 13 15.32 1.75 -36.96
C VAL A 13 13.91 1.84 -37.55
N THR A 14 13.70 1.25 -38.73
CA THR A 14 12.38 1.27 -39.39
C THR A 14 11.32 0.43 -38.67
N ARG A 15 11.74 -0.59 -37.89
CA ARG A 15 10.80 -1.42 -37.12
C ARG A 15 10.31 -0.70 -35.86
N THR A 16 11.18 0.05 -35.19
CA THR A 16 10.82 0.85 -33.99
C THR A 16 9.95 2.05 -34.34
N GLU A 17 10.20 2.69 -35.47
CA GLU A 17 9.42 3.86 -35.94
C GLU A 17 7.99 3.44 -36.33
N LYS A 18 7.84 2.28 -36.98
CA LYS A 18 6.53 1.71 -37.31
C LYS A 18 5.72 1.30 -36.07
N GLU A 19 6.38 0.94 -34.98
CA GLU A 19 5.74 0.57 -33.71
C GLU A 19 5.33 1.79 -32.88
N ALA A 20 6.10 2.88 -32.96
CA ALA A 20 5.74 4.17 -32.37
C ALA A 20 4.50 4.79 -33.06
N ASN A 21 4.43 4.74 -34.40
CA ASN A 21 3.28 5.27 -35.15
C ASN A 21 2.00 4.51 -34.81
N ARG A 22 2.05 3.17 -34.73
CA ARG A 22 0.89 2.36 -34.29
C ARG A 22 0.40 2.70 -32.88
N ARG A 23 1.29 3.10 -31.97
CA ARG A 23 0.90 3.51 -30.62
C ARG A 23 0.21 4.86 -30.61
N MET A 24 0.65 5.80 -31.45
CA MET A 24 -0.01 7.10 -31.60
C MET A 24 -1.41 6.97 -32.19
N ASP A 25 -1.57 6.14 -33.22
CA ASP A 25 -2.88 5.88 -33.84
C ASP A 25 -3.88 5.30 -32.81
N LEU A 26 -3.45 4.36 -31.97
CA LEU A 26 -4.28 3.79 -30.89
C LEU A 26 -4.67 4.81 -29.81
N ILE A 27 -3.83 5.83 -29.57
CA ILE A 27 -4.13 6.89 -28.62
C ILE A 27 -5.16 7.86 -29.21
N GLU A 28 -5.04 8.19 -30.50
CA GLU A 28 -6.02 9.03 -31.20
C GLU A 28 -7.39 8.34 -31.32
N GLU A 29 -7.41 7.05 -31.65
CA GLU A 29 -8.63 6.24 -31.70
C GLU A 29 -9.32 6.19 -30.32
N ARG A 30 -8.55 6.03 -29.24
CA ARG A 30 -9.09 6.10 -27.87
C ARG A 30 -9.62 7.48 -27.50
N LYS A 31 -8.99 8.56 -27.96
CA LYS A 31 -9.49 9.93 -27.73
C LYS A 31 -10.81 10.18 -28.47
N ALA A 32 -10.94 9.68 -29.70
CA ALA A 32 -12.18 9.78 -30.47
C ALA A 32 -13.35 9.04 -29.79
N LEU A 33 -13.11 7.81 -29.29
CA LEU A 33 -14.10 7.03 -28.54
C LEU A 33 -14.58 7.68 -27.23
N VAL A 34 -13.77 8.56 -26.64
CA VAL A 34 -14.15 9.32 -25.44
C VAL A 34 -14.93 10.60 -25.80
N GLN A 35 -14.65 11.21 -26.96
CA GLN A 35 -15.38 12.39 -27.44
C GLN A 35 -16.83 12.06 -27.85
N ASP A 36 -17.08 10.88 -28.41
CA ASP A 36 -18.45 10.43 -28.78
C ASP A 36 -19.29 9.97 -27.58
N ARG A 37 -18.70 9.88 -26.38
CA ARG A 37 -19.39 9.56 -25.13
C ARG A 37 -19.76 10.77 -24.29
N LYS A 38 -19.95 11.94 -24.91
CA LYS A 38 -20.67 13.05 -24.27
C LYS A 38 -22.14 12.67 -24.12
N ARG A 39 -22.45 11.86 -23.09
CA ARG A 39 -23.81 11.78 -22.58
C ARG A 39 -24.16 13.16 -22.03
N PRO A 40 -25.24 13.81 -22.47
CA PRO A 40 -25.72 15.00 -21.78
C PRO A 40 -26.04 14.60 -20.34
N ILE A 41 -25.52 15.38 -19.40
CA ILE A 41 -25.82 15.23 -17.97
C ILE A 41 -27.32 15.54 -17.84
N PRO A 42 -28.14 14.66 -17.22
CA PRO A 42 -29.54 14.96 -16.99
C PRO A 42 -29.68 16.21 -16.10
N GLU A 43 -30.55 17.14 -16.52
CA GLU A 43 -30.75 18.49 -15.94
C GLU A 43 -31.28 18.51 -14.49
N GLU A 44 -31.43 17.37 -13.83
CA GLU A 44 -32.01 17.27 -12.47
C GLU A 44 -31.00 16.89 -11.38
N VAL A 45 -29.70 16.95 -11.66
CA VAL A 45 -28.69 16.78 -10.61
C VAL A 45 -28.30 18.15 -10.06
N ASP A 46 -28.75 18.44 -8.84
CA ASP A 46 -28.26 19.55 -8.01
C ASP A 46 -26.77 19.32 -7.70
N VAL A 47 -25.91 19.75 -8.61
CA VAL A 47 -24.47 19.77 -8.42
C VAL A 47 -24.17 21.02 -7.60
N GLY A 48 -24.24 20.88 -6.28
CA GLY A 48 -23.97 21.96 -5.34
C GLY A 48 -22.75 22.79 -5.75
N GLU A 49 -22.94 24.11 -5.75
CA GLU A 49 -21.98 25.19 -6.05
C GLU A 49 -20.53 24.75 -6.32
N TRP A 50 -20.25 24.36 -7.56
CA TRP A 50 -18.89 24.41 -8.09
C TRP A 50 -18.64 25.84 -8.59
N PHE A 51 -18.03 26.66 -7.75
CA PHE A 51 -17.59 28.00 -8.10
C PHE A 51 -16.63 27.95 -9.31
N PHE A 52 -17.07 28.47 -10.45
CA PHE A 52 -16.19 28.90 -11.54
C PHE A 52 -15.93 30.40 -11.35
N THR A 53 -14.76 30.77 -10.85
CA THR A 53 -14.31 32.17 -10.85
C THR A 53 -13.56 32.48 -12.15
N ASN A 54 -14.07 33.49 -12.85
CA ASN A 54 -13.52 34.19 -14.02
C ASN A 54 -12.01 34.00 -14.32
N GLY A 55 -11.70 33.15 -15.30
CA GLY A 55 -10.57 33.36 -16.23
C GLY A 55 -9.14 33.27 -15.69
N GLN A 56 -8.92 32.97 -14.41
CA GLN A 56 -7.62 32.57 -13.88
C GLN A 56 -7.71 31.12 -13.44
N ALA A 57 -6.87 30.25 -14.03
CA ALA A 57 -6.55 28.95 -13.45
C ALA A 57 -5.69 29.16 -12.19
N GLY A 58 -6.23 29.88 -11.21
CA GLY A 58 -5.77 29.83 -9.84
C GLY A 58 -6.27 28.51 -9.30
N PHE A 59 -5.38 27.54 -9.15
CA PHE A 59 -5.60 26.54 -8.11
C PHE A 59 -5.87 27.35 -6.83
N PRO A 60 -6.94 27.05 -6.08
CA PRO A 60 -6.99 27.57 -4.73
C PRO A 60 -5.74 27.03 -4.05
N VAL A 61 -4.75 27.91 -3.89
CA VAL A 61 -3.75 27.76 -2.84
C VAL A 61 -4.52 28.07 -1.57
N GLU A 62 -5.41 27.15 -1.20
CA GLU A 62 -5.65 26.89 0.19
C GLU A 62 -4.29 26.40 0.70
N GLN A 63 -3.46 27.35 1.12
CA GLN A 63 -2.75 27.19 2.36
C GLN A 63 -3.84 26.97 3.42
N SER A 64 -4.43 25.78 3.42
CA SER A 64 -5.10 25.31 4.62
C SER A 64 -3.99 25.33 5.64
N GLU A 65 -4.13 26.23 6.60
CA GLU A 65 -3.52 26.08 7.89
C GLU A 65 -3.84 24.64 8.28
N LYS A 66 -2.89 23.73 8.02
CA LYS A 66 -3.04 22.30 8.28
C LYS A 66 -3.25 22.22 9.78
N ALA A 67 -4.51 22.21 10.19
CA ALA A 67 -4.88 21.88 11.54
C ALA A 67 -4.12 20.60 11.84
N VAL A 68 -3.18 20.69 12.79
CA VAL A 68 -2.30 19.60 13.16
C VAL A 68 -3.21 18.44 13.50
N GLY A 69 -3.33 17.50 12.56
CA GLY A 69 -4.35 16.47 12.62
C GLY A 69 -4.16 15.63 13.88
N ASP A 70 -5.24 15.04 14.37
CA ASP A 70 -5.14 13.99 15.39
C ASP A 70 -4.52 12.74 14.75
N ILE A 71 -3.79 11.94 15.54
CA ILE A 71 -3.28 10.63 15.10
C ILE A 71 -4.42 9.72 14.61
N ALA A 72 -5.61 9.84 15.20
CA ALA A 72 -6.79 9.10 14.75
C ALA A 72 -7.19 9.48 13.32
N GLY A 73 -7.14 10.76 12.98
CA GLY A 73 -7.39 11.26 11.62
C GLY A 73 -6.36 10.71 10.63
N LEU A 74 -5.08 10.78 10.98
CA LEU A 74 -4.01 10.23 10.12
C LEU A 74 -4.20 8.73 9.84
N ILE A 75 -4.58 7.96 10.87
CA ILE A 75 -4.84 6.53 10.73
C ILE A 75 -6.05 6.27 9.82
N ALA A 76 -7.13 7.07 9.97
CA ALA A 76 -8.31 6.96 9.13
C ALA A 76 -7.98 7.23 7.66
N ASP A 77 -7.23 8.29 7.37
CA ASP A 77 -6.82 8.66 6.00
C ASP A 77 -5.92 7.59 5.37
N TYR A 78 -4.97 7.06 6.15
CA TYR A 78 -4.13 5.95 5.70
C TYR A 78 -4.96 4.72 5.37
N LEU A 79 -5.88 4.31 6.25
CA LEU A 79 -6.74 3.16 6.00
C LEU A 79 -7.68 3.39 4.81
N GLY A 80 -8.17 4.62 4.60
CA GLY A 80 -8.90 5.02 3.41
C GLY A 80 -8.09 4.80 2.14
N SER A 81 -6.83 5.28 2.12
CA SER A 81 -5.90 5.03 1.01
C SER A 81 -5.66 3.54 0.77
N ARG A 82 -5.56 2.72 1.83
CA ARG A 82 -5.38 1.26 1.71
C ARG A 82 -6.64 0.54 1.23
N CYS A 83 -7.83 1.09 1.48
CA CYS A 83 -9.08 0.56 0.94
C CYS A 83 -9.11 0.71 -0.59
N LEU A 84 -8.67 1.87 -1.10
CA LEU A 84 -8.52 2.09 -2.54
C LEU A 84 -7.51 1.10 -3.17
N ASP A 85 -6.41 0.77 -2.48
CA ASP A 85 -5.46 -0.25 -2.95
C ASP A 85 -6.12 -1.64 -3.07
N ILE A 86 -7.08 -1.98 -2.20
CA ILE A 86 -7.83 -3.24 -2.26
C ILE A 86 -8.78 -3.23 -3.45
N GLU A 87 -9.51 -2.14 -3.65
CA GLU A 87 -10.42 -1.97 -4.78
C GLU A 87 -9.68 -2.04 -6.12
N ALA A 88 -8.45 -1.52 -6.17
CA ALA A 88 -7.55 -1.65 -7.30
C ALA A 88 -6.91 -3.04 -7.45
N GLY A 89 -7.18 -3.98 -6.54
CA GLY A 89 -6.60 -5.33 -6.54
C GLY A 89 -5.11 -5.39 -6.20
N GLN A 90 -4.53 -4.31 -5.69
CA GLN A 90 -3.11 -4.22 -5.32
C GLN A 90 -2.84 -4.78 -3.92
N LEU A 91 -3.88 -4.88 -3.07
CA LEU A 91 -3.78 -5.36 -1.70
C LEU A 91 -4.83 -6.42 -1.37
N SER A 92 -4.47 -7.40 -0.55
CA SER A 92 -5.43 -8.37 -0.03
C SER A 92 -6.24 -7.83 1.16
N HIS A 93 -7.51 -8.21 1.26
CA HIS A 93 -8.36 -7.89 2.42
C HIS A 93 -7.76 -8.37 3.75
N LEU A 94 -7.02 -9.49 3.75
CA LEU A 94 -6.35 -10.00 4.95
C LEU A 94 -5.23 -9.07 5.42
N SER A 95 -4.43 -8.52 4.50
CA SER A 95 -3.40 -7.54 4.84
C SER A 95 -4.02 -6.29 5.44
N TYR A 96 -5.08 -5.77 4.83
CA TYR A 96 -5.80 -4.60 5.33
C TYR A 96 -6.39 -4.82 6.73
N ARG A 97 -7.04 -5.96 6.96
CA ARG A 97 -7.58 -6.31 8.29
C ARG A 97 -6.48 -6.36 9.34
N SER A 98 -5.32 -6.89 8.98
CA SER A 98 -4.16 -6.93 9.86
C SER A 98 -3.65 -5.52 10.16
N ASP A 99 -3.45 -4.69 9.13
CA ASP A 99 -3.01 -3.29 9.27
C ASP A 99 -3.95 -2.50 10.19
N ARG A 100 -5.27 -2.60 9.97
CA ARG A 100 -6.31 -1.97 10.81
C ARG A 100 -6.20 -2.38 12.29
N SER A 101 -5.99 -3.67 12.56
CA SER A 101 -5.85 -4.18 13.93
C SER A 101 -4.58 -3.64 14.61
N GLN A 102 -3.46 -3.60 13.90
CA GLN A 102 -2.20 -3.07 14.45
C GLN A 102 -2.27 -1.56 14.69
N LEU A 103 -2.87 -0.80 13.78
CA LEU A 103 -3.03 0.65 13.94
C LEU A 103 -4.02 1.01 15.05
N ALA A 104 -5.09 0.23 15.23
CA ALA A 104 -5.98 0.42 16.38
C ALA A 104 -5.26 0.17 17.72
N ALA A 105 -4.32 -0.78 17.77
CA ALA A 105 -3.50 -1.00 18.96
C ALA A 105 -2.53 0.17 19.22
N PHE A 106 -1.96 0.76 18.16
CA PHE A 106 -1.11 1.94 18.25
C PHE A 106 -1.90 3.18 18.69
N GLN A 107 -3.08 3.42 18.12
CA GLN A 107 -3.97 4.50 18.53
C GLN A 107 -4.31 4.42 20.03
N LYS A 108 -4.74 3.24 20.51
CA LYS A 108 -5.02 3.02 21.93
C LYS A 108 -3.80 3.26 22.83
N PHE A 109 -2.59 3.01 22.33
CA PHE A 109 -1.38 3.34 23.04
C PHE A 109 -1.20 4.87 23.13
N CYS A 110 -1.36 5.59 22.03
CA CYS A 110 -1.28 7.06 21.99
C CYS A 110 -2.31 7.70 22.94
N GLU A 111 -3.56 7.21 22.91
CA GLU A 111 -4.63 7.64 23.84
C GLU A 111 -4.23 7.45 25.30
N LYS A 112 -3.66 6.27 25.63
CA LYS A 112 -3.18 5.97 26.99
C LYS A 112 -2.05 6.91 27.44
N MET A 113 -1.17 7.29 26.53
CA MET A 113 -0.05 8.22 26.78
C MET A 113 -0.47 9.69 26.68
N ARG A 114 -1.77 9.99 26.46
CA ARG A 114 -2.29 11.35 26.22
C ARG A 114 -1.56 12.08 25.08
N SER A 115 -1.12 11.32 24.09
CA SER A 115 -0.39 11.81 22.92
C SER A 115 -1.26 11.67 21.67
N THR A 116 -2.43 12.30 21.70
CA THR A 116 -3.39 12.31 20.58
C THR A 116 -2.90 13.22 19.46
N ASP A 117 -2.32 14.37 19.81
CA ASP A 117 -1.77 15.31 18.84
C ASP A 117 -0.68 14.66 18.00
N LEU A 118 -0.76 14.81 16.67
CA LEU A 118 0.14 14.14 15.74
C LEU A 118 1.62 14.38 16.05
N ALA A 119 2.00 15.63 16.35
CA ALA A 119 3.38 15.98 16.67
C ALA A 119 3.92 15.21 17.89
N MET A 120 3.07 15.02 18.91
CA MET A 120 3.43 14.21 20.07
C MET A 120 3.43 12.71 19.73
N ALA A 121 2.38 12.21 19.07
CA ALA A 121 2.23 10.80 18.73
C ALA A 121 3.39 10.25 17.89
N VAL A 122 3.90 11.08 16.96
CA VAL A 122 5.00 10.75 16.04
C VAL A 122 6.37 11.12 16.61
N GLY A 123 6.41 11.74 17.79
CA GLY A 123 7.64 12.07 18.52
C GLY A 123 8.51 10.83 18.76
N ALA A 124 9.83 11.02 18.70
CA ALA A 124 10.80 9.93 18.85
C ALA A 124 10.60 9.15 20.16
N ASP A 125 10.31 9.86 21.26
CA ASP A 125 10.11 9.26 22.58
C ASP A 125 8.86 8.38 22.63
N ASN A 126 7.76 8.81 22.01
CA ASN A 126 6.52 8.03 21.96
C ASN A 126 6.64 6.81 21.05
N LEU A 127 7.34 6.95 19.93
CA LEU A 127 7.66 5.81 19.07
C LEU A 127 8.54 4.80 19.82
N ASP A 128 9.57 5.25 20.53
CA ASP A 128 10.43 4.34 21.29
C ASP A 128 9.70 3.69 22.48
N ALA A 129 8.80 4.42 23.13
CA ALA A 129 7.91 3.88 24.16
C ALA A 129 6.97 2.80 23.60
N TYR A 130 6.36 3.03 22.42
CA TYR A 130 5.52 2.01 21.77
C TYR A 130 6.35 0.78 21.38
N ARG A 131 7.53 1.00 20.80
CA ARG A 131 8.48 -0.09 20.49
C ARG A 131 8.79 -0.90 21.74
N THR A 132 9.13 -0.23 22.84
CA THR A 132 9.45 -0.88 24.12
C THR A 132 8.26 -1.68 24.65
N GLN A 133 7.04 -1.17 24.52
CA GLN A 133 5.82 -1.91 24.89
C GLN A 133 5.64 -3.19 24.05
N VAL A 134 5.80 -3.10 22.72
CA VAL A 134 5.71 -4.24 21.81
C VAL A 134 6.79 -5.28 22.12
N MET A 135 8.04 -4.84 22.31
CA MET A 135 9.15 -5.71 22.68
C MET A 135 8.95 -6.34 24.07
N GLY A 136 8.36 -5.62 25.03
CA GLY A 136 8.00 -6.15 26.33
C GLY A 136 6.92 -7.25 26.24
N ARG A 137 5.95 -7.12 25.33
CA ARG A 137 4.97 -8.18 25.04
C ARG A 137 5.62 -9.40 24.40
N LEU A 138 6.59 -9.19 23.51
CA LEU A 138 7.38 -10.26 22.90
C LEU A 138 8.21 -11.01 23.95
N ALA A 139 8.93 -10.30 24.81
CA ALA A 139 9.74 -10.88 25.89
C ALA A 139 8.88 -11.72 26.86
N LYS A 140 7.66 -11.25 27.15
CA LYS A 140 6.66 -11.97 27.96
C LYS A 140 5.91 -13.08 27.20
N ARG A 141 6.31 -13.38 25.95
CA ARG A 141 5.67 -14.38 25.06
C ARG A 141 4.17 -14.16 24.84
N LYS A 142 3.68 -12.92 25.00
CA LYS A 142 2.26 -12.56 24.75
C LYS A 142 1.94 -12.40 23.27
N ILE A 143 2.96 -12.20 22.44
CA ILE A 143 2.87 -12.09 20.98
C ILE A 143 4.05 -12.82 20.33
N ALA A 144 3.86 -13.33 19.13
CA ALA A 144 4.93 -13.91 18.33
C ALA A 144 5.86 -12.83 17.75
N ALA A 145 7.12 -13.17 17.46
CA ALA A 145 8.09 -12.27 16.86
C ALA A 145 7.62 -11.71 15.51
N VAL A 146 6.94 -12.54 14.71
CA VAL A 146 6.33 -12.12 13.43
C VAL A 146 5.26 -11.05 13.65
N SER A 147 4.39 -11.24 14.64
CA SER A 147 3.34 -10.27 14.99
C SER A 147 3.93 -8.96 15.50
N ALA A 148 4.98 -9.01 16.33
CA ALA A 148 5.69 -7.83 16.80
C ALA A 148 6.32 -7.05 15.63
N ARG A 149 6.98 -7.76 14.71
CA ARG A 149 7.58 -7.16 13.50
C ARG A 149 6.52 -6.52 12.63
N HIS A 150 5.39 -7.19 12.46
CA HIS A 150 4.29 -6.67 11.67
C HIS A 150 3.69 -5.40 12.30
N ALA A 151 3.44 -5.40 13.62
CA ALA A 151 2.94 -4.22 14.34
C ALA A 151 3.83 -2.99 14.14
N LEU A 152 5.14 -3.12 14.35
CA LEU A 152 6.11 -2.03 14.15
C LEU A 152 6.26 -1.66 12.67
N GLY A 153 6.17 -2.65 11.79
CA GLY A 153 6.21 -2.48 10.33
C GLY A 153 5.03 -1.66 9.80
N THR A 154 3.83 -1.90 10.30
CA THR A 154 2.62 -1.16 9.93
C THR A 154 2.70 0.30 10.39
N VAL A 155 3.15 0.57 11.62
CA VAL A 155 3.38 1.95 12.09
C VAL A 155 4.44 2.65 11.24
N LYS A 156 5.54 1.96 10.92
CA LYS A 156 6.56 2.48 9.99
C LYS A 156 5.98 2.80 8.61
N ALA A 157 5.09 1.97 8.09
CA ALA A 157 4.44 2.18 6.79
C ALA A 157 3.51 3.39 6.82
N LEU A 158 2.74 3.57 7.89
CA LEU A 158 1.89 4.75 8.13
C LEU A 158 2.74 6.04 8.08
N LEU A 159 3.81 6.10 8.86
CA LEU A 159 4.66 7.31 8.94
C LEU A 159 5.34 7.65 7.61
N ARG A 160 5.78 6.62 6.87
CA ARG A 160 6.33 6.81 5.52
C ARG A 160 5.27 7.27 4.51
N TRP A 161 4.04 6.77 4.63
CA TRP A 161 2.93 7.24 3.80
C TRP A 161 2.60 8.70 4.12
N ALA A 162 2.52 9.06 5.39
CA ALA A 162 2.23 10.42 5.85
C ALA A 162 3.30 11.42 5.36
N TYR A 163 4.58 11.03 5.41
CA TYR A 163 5.68 11.82 4.86
C TYR A 163 5.56 12.00 3.34
N ARG A 164 5.24 10.93 2.59
CA ARG A 164 5.02 11.03 1.12
C ARG A 164 3.82 11.89 0.73
N LYS A 165 2.85 12.04 1.63
CA LYS A 165 1.67 12.90 1.46
C LYS A 165 1.90 14.31 2.01
N GLU A 166 3.13 14.63 2.42
CA GLU A 166 3.51 15.93 2.99
C GLU A 166 2.68 16.31 4.22
N ILE A 167 2.09 15.33 4.92
CA ILE A 167 1.35 15.54 6.17
C ILE A 167 2.35 15.72 7.33
N LEU A 168 3.49 15.02 7.26
CA LEU A 168 4.61 15.19 8.17
C LEU A 168 5.74 15.94 7.46
N ASP A 169 6.26 16.99 8.07
CA ASP A 169 7.38 17.77 7.54
C ASP A 169 8.68 16.97 7.52
N SER A 170 8.85 16.08 8.49
CA SER A 170 10.05 15.27 8.63
C SER A 170 9.76 13.87 9.14
N LEU A 171 10.61 12.93 8.74
CA LEU A 171 10.55 11.55 9.18
C LEU A 171 11.45 11.36 10.42
N PRO A 172 10.92 10.85 11.56
CA PRO A 172 11.75 10.54 12.72
C PRO A 172 12.94 9.64 12.39
N ARG A 173 14.16 10.02 12.81
CA ARG A 173 15.40 9.28 12.52
C ARG A 173 15.37 7.80 12.97
N VAL A 174 14.58 7.49 14.00
CA VAL A 174 14.44 6.14 14.57
C VAL A 174 13.72 5.17 13.61
N ILE A 175 12.97 5.68 12.62
CA ILE A 175 12.12 4.87 11.73
C ILE A 175 12.87 3.81 10.94
N ASP A 176 14.12 4.04 10.56
CA ASP A 176 14.83 3.10 9.70
C ASP A 176 15.09 1.77 10.40
N LYS A 177 15.49 1.81 11.67
CA LYS A 177 15.71 0.61 12.50
C LYS A 177 14.49 0.21 13.33
N TYR A 178 13.38 0.92 13.20
CA TYR A 178 12.19 0.77 14.05
C TYR A 178 11.57 -0.63 14.02
N ALA A 179 11.33 -1.16 12.82
CA ALA A 179 10.73 -2.49 12.62
C ALA A 179 11.76 -3.64 12.55
N SER A 180 13.01 -3.38 12.94
CA SER A 180 14.06 -4.40 12.88
C SER A 180 13.93 -5.38 14.05
N ILE A 181 13.43 -6.58 13.76
CA ILE A 181 13.34 -7.71 14.67
C ILE A 181 13.93 -8.92 13.95
N VAL A 182 14.93 -9.55 14.58
CA VAL A 182 15.51 -10.80 14.08
C VAL A 182 14.46 -11.91 14.25
N LEU A 183 14.03 -12.48 13.13
CA LEU A 183 13.14 -13.64 13.14
C LEU A 183 13.96 -14.92 13.06
N PRO A 184 13.68 -15.94 13.88
CA PRO A 184 14.27 -17.24 13.67
C PRO A 184 13.84 -17.79 12.30
N ALA A 185 14.73 -18.52 11.63
CA ALA A 185 14.39 -19.19 10.40
C ALA A 185 13.18 -20.11 10.63
N PRO A 186 12.16 -20.12 9.74
CA PRO A 186 11.05 -21.03 9.87
C PRO A 186 11.59 -22.46 9.84
N ARG A 187 11.12 -23.29 10.76
CA ARG A 187 11.40 -24.72 10.78
C ARG A 187 10.14 -25.44 10.29
N PRO A 188 9.88 -25.50 8.97
CA PRO A 188 8.72 -26.21 8.46
C PRO A 188 8.82 -27.68 8.86
N GLN A 189 7.76 -28.22 9.46
CA GLN A 189 7.62 -29.65 9.63
C GLN A 189 7.01 -30.21 8.35
N PHE A 190 7.76 -31.04 7.65
CA PHE A 190 7.25 -31.78 6.51
C PHE A 190 6.60 -33.07 7.02
N PHE A 191 5.37 -33.31 6.62
CA PHE A 191 4.65 -34.54 6.93
C PHE A 191 4.80 -35.53 5.79
N ARG A 192 5.04 -36.81 6.12
CA ARG A 192 4.96 -37.90 5.16
C ARG A 192 3.50 -38.18 4.81
N VAL A 193 3.25 -38.75 3.63
CA VAL A 193 1.90 -39.07 3.15
C VAL A 193 1.12 -39.91 4.16
N ASP A 194 1.78 -40.89 4.79
CA ASP A 194 1.14 -41.79 5.76
C ASP A 194 0.77 -41.05 7.07
N GLU A 195 1.57 -40.07 7.48
CA GLU A 195 1.28 -39.23 8.65
C GLU A 195 0.07 -38.32 8.41
N VAL A 196 -0.08 -37.81 7.18
CA VAL A 196 -1.25 -37.02 6.76
C VAL A 196 -2.51 -37.89 6.76
N LYS A 197 -2.44 -39.11 6.20
CA LYS A 197 -3.56 -40.06 6.18
C LYS A 197 -4.02 -40.45 7.59
N LEU A 198 -3.07 -40.67 8.50
CA LEU A 198 -3.36 -41.04 9.88
C LEU A 198 -4.03 -39.90 10.67
N ARG A 199 -3.56 -38.65 10.49
CA ARG A 199 -4.10 -37.49 11.23
C ARG A 199 -5.36 -36.89 10.61
N TRP A 200 -5.60 -37.09 9.31
CA TRP A 200 -6.76 -36.57 8.58
C TRP A 200 -7.52 -37.66 7.81
N PRO A 201 -8.15 -38.63 8.50
CA PRO A 201 -8.84 -39.75 7.87
C PRO A 201 -10.02 -39.33 6.95
N ARG A 202 -10.58 -38.13 7.13
CA ARG A 202 -11.69 -37.62 6.31
C ARG A 202 -11.29 -37.03 4.94
N PHE A 203 -9.99 -36.88 4.65
CA PHE A 203 -9.51 -36.28 3.40
C PHE A 203 -9.20 -37.30 2.29
N HIS A 204 -9.56 -38.57 2.48
CA HIS A 204 -9.18 -39.68 1.58
C HIS A 204 -9.76 -39.57 0.14
N GLY A 205 -10.84 -38.79 -0.06
CA GLY A 205 -11.45 -38.63 -1.39
C GLY A 205 -10.77 -37.60 -2.32
N HIS A 206 -10.10 -36.57 -1.78
CA HIS A 206 -9.65 -35.41 -2.57
C HIS A 206 -8.13 -35.32 -2.80
N PHE A 207 -7.31 -36.11 -2.13
CA PHE A 207 -5.85 -36.05 -2.30
C PHE A 207 -5.35 -36.65 -3.62
N ASN A 208 -6.11 -37.55 -4.26
CA ASN A 208 -5.71 -38.18 -5.53
C ASN A 208 -5.65 -37.20 -6.71
N CYS A 209 -6.23 -36.00 -6.60
CA CYS A 209 -6.15 -34.96 -7.65
C CYS A 209 -4.88 -34.09 -7.56
N LEU A 210 -4.20 -34.05 -6.41
CA LEU A 210 -3.02 -33.19 -6.21
C LEU A 210 -1.70 -33.90 -6.52
N VAL A 211 -1.64 -35.22 -6.36
CA VAL A 211 -0.41 -36.02 -6.60
C VAL A 211 -0.22 -36.35 -8.09
N SER A 212 -1.28 -36.33 -8.89
CA SER A 212 -1.26 -36.69 -10.32
C SER A 212 -0.73 -35.58 -11.25
N ARG A 213 -0.35 -34.40 -10.73
CA ARG A 213 0.23 -33.28 -11.50
C ARG A 213 1.73 -33.01 -11.26
N LEU A 214 2.40 -33.87 -10.47
CA LEU A 214 3.83 -33.75 -10.16
C LEU A 214 4.66 -34.93 -10.72
N ARG A 215 4.19 -35.56 -11.80
CA ARG A 215 5.00 -36.45 -12.63
C ARG A 215 5.27 -35.79 -13.97
#